data_AF-A0AAP0NVZ7-F1
#
_entry.id   AF-A0AAP0NVZ7-F1
#
_cell.length_a   1.000
_cell.length_b   1.000
_cell.length_c   1.000
_cell.angle_alpha   90.00
_cell.angle_beta   90.00
_cell.angle_gamma   90.00
#
_symmetry.space_group_name_H-M   'P 1'
#
loop_
_entity.id
_entity.type
_entity.pdbx_description
1 polymer ?
#
loop_
_entity_poly.entity_id
_entity_poly.type
_entity_poly.pdbx_seq_one_letter_code
_entity_poly.pdbx_strand_id
1 'polypeptide(L)'
;MAFCKRSILAKILMVVVLVALASDVANASTLTVWRGPGCTGPSQRYSRCGCYRIPYQGGYSFQYTQGQPAWMYMSPNCRGNPVRRFGASARSCSRFPWTYVSMPTLCLDTPHKSYVDQRASYVDYNVG
;
A
#
# COMPACT_ATOMS: atom_id res chain seq x y z
N MET A 1 -11.88 -15.89 49.85
CA MET A 1 -11.19 -14.87 49.02
C MET A 1 -11.45 -15.17 47.54
N ALA A 2 -12.60 -14.75 46.99
CA ALA A 2 -13.01 -15.11 45.62
C ALA A 2 -13.23 -13.91 44.67
N PHE A 3 -12.90 -12.69 45.11
CA PHE A 3 -13.12 -11.48 44.32
C PHE A 3 -11.94 -11.09 43.40
N CYS A 4 -10.73 -11.60 43.65
CA CYS A 4 -9.55 -11.24 42.87
C CYS A 4 -9.48 -11.96 41.50
N LYS A 5 -10.01 -13.20 41.42
CA LYS A 5 -9.96 -14.04 40.21
C LYS A 5 -10.85 -13.54 39.06
N ARG A 6 -12.04 -13.01 39.36
CA ARG A 6 -12.96 -12.43 38.35
C ARG A 6 -12.42 -11.15 37.73
N SER A 7 -11.71 -10.33 38.51
CA SER A 7 -11.10 -9.08 38.04
C SER A 7 -9.94 -9.32 37.09
N ILE A 8 -9.12 -10.34 37.35
CA ILE A 8 -7.99 -10.72 36.49
C ILE A 8 -8.51 -11.28 35.15
N LEU A 9 -9.51 -12.15 35.16
CA LEU A 9 -10.12 -12.70 33.94
C LEU A 9 -10.73 -11.59 33.06
N ALA A 10 -11.41 -10.61 33.65
CA ALA A 10 -12.00 -9.50 32.91
C ALA A 10 -10.93 -8.62 32.23
N LYS A 11 -9.80 -8.37 32.90
CA LYS A 11 -8.67 -7.61 32.33
C LYS A 11 -7.98 -8.37 31.19
N ILE A 12 -7.80 -9.69 31.35
CA ILE A 12 -7.22 -10.54 30.30
C ILE A 12 -8.15 -10.57 29.08
N LEU A 13 -9.46 -10.72 29.29
CA LEU A 13 -10.45 -10.66 28.20
C LEU A 13 -10.43 -9.32 27.46
N MET A 14 -10.35 -8.20 28.19
CA MET A 14 -10.22 -6.87 27.59
C MET A 14 -8.95 -6.73 26.74
N VAL A 15 -7.80 -7.18 27.25
CA VAL A 15 -6.53 -7.14 26.51
C VAL A 15 -6.59 -8.03 25.26
N VAL A 16 -7.17 -9.23 25.36
CA VAL A 16 -7.33 -10.14 24.21
C VAL A 16 -8.23 -9.53 23.12
N VAL A 17 -9.32 -8.84 23.51
CA VAL A 17 -10.20 -8.12 22.57
C VAL A 17 -9.46 -6.95 21.91
N LEU A 18 -8.69 -6.16 22.68
CA LEU A 18 -7.89 -5.05 22.14
C LEU A 18 -6.81 -5.52 21.16
N VAL A 19 -6.17 -6.67 21.43
CA VAL A 19 -5.17 -7.25 20.52
C VAL A 19 -5.82 -7.86 19.27
N ALA A 20 -7.01 -8.47 19.39
CA ALA A 20 -7.76 -8.98 18.24
C ALA A 20 -8.20 -7.86 17.29
N LEU A 21 -8.60 -6.70 17.83
CA LEU A 21 -8.99 -5.51 17.06
C LEU A 21 -7.80 -4.79 16.40
N ALA A 22 -6.57 -4.99 16.89
CA ALA A 22 -5.37 -4.40 16.31
C ALA A 22 -4.87 -5.12 15.04
N SER A 23 -5.60 -6.14 14.57
CA SER A 23 -5.19 -7.01 13.46
C SER A 23 -5.70 -6.55 12.10
N ASP A 24 -5.64 -5.26 11.79
CA ASP A 24 -5.81 -4.78 10.42
C ASP A 24 -4.51 -4.99 9.64
N VAL A 25 -4.16 -6.26 9.39
CA VAL A 25 -3.12 -6.60 8.42
C VAL A 25 -3.66 -6.29 7.02
N ALA A 26 -3.38 -5.04 6.60
CA ALA A 26 -3.08 -4.61 5.25
C ALA A 26 -3.73 -5.43 4.11
N ASN A 27 -5.05 -5.31 3.98
CA ASN A 27 -5.79 -5.80 2.82
C ASN A 27 -5.57 -4.96 1.53
N ALA A 28 -4.45 -4.24 1.44
CA ALA A 28 -4.15 -3.38 0.31
C ALA A 28 -3.41 -4.14 -0.79
N SER A 29 -3.77 -3.88 -2.03
CA SER A 29 -2.99 -4.38 -3.16
C SER A 29 -1.57 -3.84 -3.11
N THR A 30 -0.61 -4.67 -3.48
CA THR A 30 0.80 -4.37 -3.28
C THR A 30 1.58 -4.49 -4.58
N LEU A 31 2.30 -3.43 -4.96
CA LEU A 31 3.26 -3.45 -6.06
C LEU A 31 4.67 -3.49 -5.49
N THR A 32 5.47 -4.46 -5.91
CA THR A 32 6.90 -4.52 -5.66
C THR A 32 7.64 -4.34 -6.97
N VAL A 33 8.68 -3.50 -6.98
CA VAL A 33 9.56 -3.26 -8.14
C VAL A 33 11.00 -3.50 -7.73
N TRP A 34 11.83 -3.98 -8.66
CA TRP A 34 13.24 -4.31 -8.42
C TRP A 34 14.19 -3.47 -9.26
N ARG A 35 15.33 -3.10 -8.67
CA ARG A 35 16.38 -2.30 -9.32
C ARG A 35 17.20 -3.12 -10.31
N GLY A 36 17.60 -4.33 -9.94
CA GLY A 36 18.45 -5.20 -10.76
C GLY A 36 17.68 -5.79 -11.95
N PRO A 37 18.37 -6.31 -12.98
CA PRO A 37 17.69 -6.98 -14.08
C PRO A 37 16.78 -8.11 -13.56
N GLY A 38 15.53 -8.08 -14.00
CA GLY A 38 14.48 -8.96 -13.51
C GLY A 38 14.02 -8.64 -12.09
N CYS A 39 13.62 -9.67 -11.34
CA CYS A 39 13.13 -9.52 -9.97
C CYS A 39 14.26 -9.69 -8.94
N THR A 40 15.41 -9.01 -9.15
CA THR A 40 16.64 -9.19 -8.36
C THR A 40 17.16 -7.88 -7.75
N GLY A 41 17.95 -8.00 -6.69
CA GLY A 41 18.55 -6.85 -6.01
C GLY A 41 17.56 -6.03 -5.17
N PRO A 42 17.90 -4.76 -4.85
CA PRO A 42 17.06 -3.90 -4.03
C PRO A 42 15.65 -3.74 -4.62
N SER A 43 14.64 -3.79 -3.76
CA SER A 43 13.25 -3.66 -4.15
C SER A 43 12.57 -2.51 -3.43
N GLN A 44 11.50 -1.98 -4.03
CA GLN A 44 10.64 -0.98 -3.42
C GLN A 44 9.20 -1.46 -3.51
N ARG A 45 8.48 -1.34 -2.40
CA ARG A 45 7.11 -1.82 -2.25
C ARG A 45 6.15 -0.66 -2.05
N TYR A 46 5.05 -0.67 -2.80
CA TYR A 46 3.96 0.28 -2.73
C TYR A 46 2.70 -0.47 -2.33
N SER A 47 2.12 -0.10 -1.21
CA SER A 47 0.85 -0.66 -0.71
C SER A 47 -0.07 0.42 -0.13
N ARG A 48 0.36 1.68 -0.16
CA ARG A 48 -0.40 2.84 0.33
C ARG A 48 -1.09 3.51 -0.84
N CYS A 49 -2.23 4.15 -0.58
CA CYS A 49 -2.98 4.90 -1.58
C CYS A 49 -2.22 6.17 -1.99
N GLY A 50 -2.25 6.50 -3.28
CA GLY A 50 -1.61 7.71 -3.79
C GLY A 50 -0.89 7.51 -5.11
N CYS A 51 -0.17 8.54 -5.53
CA CYS A 51 0.68 8.52 -6.72
C CYS A 51 2.14 8.51 -6.31
N TYR A 52 2.91 7.56 -6.83
CA TYR A 52 4.32 7.41 -6.49
C TYR A 52 5.18 7.32 -7.74
N ARG A 53 6.34 7.97 -7.67
CA ARG A 53 7.41 7.77 -8.66
C ARG A 53 8.10 6.44 -8.39
N ILE A 54 8.33 5.70 -9.46
CA ILE A 54 9.00 4.41 -9.46
C ILE A 54 10.45 4.61 -9.93
N PRO A 55 11.43 4.44 -9.04
CA PRO A 55 12.83 4.62 -9.40
C PRO A 55 13.44 3.40 -10.07
N TYR A 56 12.75 2.23 -10.05
CA TYR A 56 13.31 0.96 -10.48
C TYR A 56 12.47 0.33 -11.60
N GLN A 57 13.15 -0.14 -12.67
CA GLN A 57 12.51 -0.70 -13.87
C GLN A 57 13.00 -2.11 -14.21
N GLY A 58 13.62 -2.83 -13.28
CA GLY A 58 14.21 -4.14 -13.51
C GLY A 58 13.20 -5.27 -13.68
N GLY A 59 12.12 -5.20 -12.91
CA GLY A 59 11.01 -6.14 -12.90
C GLY A 59 9.97 -5.73 -11.85
N TYR A 60 8.77 -6.29 -11.93
CA TYR A 60 7.67 -5.96 -11.03
C TYR A 60 6.85 -7.19 -10.63
N SER A 61 6.16 -7.06 -9.50
CA SER A 61 5.21 -8.02 -8.97
C SER A 61 4.08 -7.25 -8.32
N PHE A 62 2.90 -7.38 -8.88
CA PHE A 62 1.68 -6.84 -8.34
C PHE A 62 0.87 -7.98 -7.73
N GLN A 63 0.53 -7.83 -6.45
CA GLN A 63 -0.37 -8.73 -5.73
C GLN A 63 -1.68 -8.00 -5.56
N TYR A 64 -2.73 -8.56 -6.18
CA TYR A 64 -4.07 -8.01 -6.12
C TYR A 64 -4.80 -8.57 -4.91
N THR A 65 -5.16 -7.69 -3.99
CA THR A 65 -5.86 -7.99 -2.75
C THR A 65 -7.14 -7.15 -2.69
N GLN A 66 -8.27 -7.81 -2.44
CA GLN A 66 -9.58 -7.18 -2.21
C GLN A 66 -10.07 -6.17 -3.26
N GLY A 67 -9.85 -6.45 -4.54
CA GLY A 67 -10.52 -5.66 -5.57
C GLY A 67 -9.80 -4.38 -5.99
N GLN A 68 -8.69 -3.99 -5.34
CA GLN A 68 -8.02 -2.71 -5.59
C GLN A 68 -7.11 -2.79 -6.83
N PRO A 69 -7.47 -2.16 -7.97
CA PRO A 69 -6.60 -2.18 -9.13
C PRO A 69 -5.37 -1.28 -8.90
N ALA A 70 -4.38 -1.33 -9.80
CA ALA A 70 -3.33 -0.31 -9.84
C ALA A 70 -3.19 0.22 -11.27
N TRP A 71 -2.85 1.50 -11.41
CA TRP A 71 -2.64 2.12 -12.71
C TRP A 71 -1.21 2.62 -12.85
N MET A 72 -0.60 2.32 -13.99
CA MET A 72 0.76 2.72 -14.30
C MET A 72 0.77 3.82 -15.33
N TYR A 73 1.66 4.79 -15.15
CA TYR A 73 1.79 5.99 -15.97
C TYR A 73 3.24 6.16 -16.42
N MET A 74 3.41 6.67 -17.64
CA MET A 74 4.69 7.20 -18.11
C MET A 74 4.81 8.70 -17.80
N SER A 75 3.68 9.41 -17.79
CA SER A 75 3.62 10.82 -17.46
C SER A 75 3.89 11.09 -15.98
N PRO A 76 4.48 12.24 -15.66
CA PRO A 76 4.74 12.61 -14.28
C PRO A 76 3.45 12.80 -13.48
N ASN A 77 3.54 12.52 -12.17
CA ASN A 77 2.47 12.75 -11.19
C ASN A 77 1.15 12.06 -11.53
N CYS A 78 1.20 10.87 -12.17
CA CYS A 78 0.03 10.08 -12.55
C CYS A 78 -0.99 10.86 -13.40
N ARG A 79 -0.51 11.80 -14.23
CA ARG A 79 -1.35 12.60 -15.12
C ARG A 79 -1.60 11.91 -16.46
N GLY A 80 -2.73 12.19 -17.09
CA GLY A 80 -3.09 11.64 -18.40
C GLY A 80 -3.60 10.21 -18.32
N ASN A 81 -3.53 9.48 -19.44
CA ASN A 81 -4.09 8.14 -19.54
C ASN A 81 -3.10 7.09 -19.00
N PRO A 82 -3.59 6.12 -18.18
CA PRO A 82 -2.74 5.04 -17.71
C PRO A 82 -2.37 4.11 -18.88
N VAL A 83 -1.08 3.77 -18.97
CA VAL A 83 -0.55 2.88 -20.02
C VAL A 83 -0.79 1.41 -19.68
N ARG A 84 -1.00 1.10 -18.40
CA ARG A 84 -1.32 -0.24 -17.93
C ARG A 84 -2.21 -0.18 -16.70
N ARG A 85 -3.22 -1.05 -16.66
CA ARG A 85 -4.04 -1.32 -15.49
C ARG A 85 -3.79 -2.74 -15.01
N PHE A 86 -3.57 -2.92 -13.72
CA PHE A 86 -3.59 -4.23 -13.07
C PHE A 86 -4.93 -4.43 -12.37
N GLY A 87 -5.73 -5.37 -12.88
CA GLY A 87 -6.98 -5.82 -12.23
C GLY A 87 -6.87 -7.21 -11.60
N ALA A 88 -5.68 -7.80 -11.62
CA ALA A 88 -5.38 -9.11 -11.05
C ALA A 88 -3.88 -9.17 -10.74
N SER A 89 -3.48 -10.14 -9.92
CA SER A 89 -2.08 -10.38 -9.59
C SER A 89 -1.27 -10.64 -10.87
N ALA A 90 -0.13 -9.98 -11.00
CA ALA A 90 0.71 -10.05 -12.17
C ALA A 90 2.17 -9.91 -11.79
N ARG A 91 3.04 -10.71 -12.38
CA ARG A 91 4.48 -10.64 -12.15
C ARG A 91 5.21 -10.68 -13.47
N SER A 92 6.21 -9.82 -13.63
CA SER A 92 7.14 -9.89 -14.75
C SER A 92 8.54 -9.52 -14.27
N CYS A 93 9.49 -10.42 -14.51
CA CYS A 93 10.90 -10.18 -14.24
C CYS A 93 11.62 -9.71 -15.50
N SER A 94 10.96 -8.87 -16.28
CA SER A 94 11.53 -8.17 -17.43
C SER A 94 11.42 -6.67 -17.23
N ARG A 95 12.26 -5.91 -17.92
CA ARG A 95 12.19 -4.45 -17.87
C ARG A 95 10.82 -3.94 -18.32
N PHE A 96 10.39 -2.85 -17.71
CA PHE A 96 9.13 -2.18 -18.04
C PHE A 96 9.31 -0.67 -18.17
N PRO A 97 8.45 0.04 -18.93
CA PRO A 97 8.71 1.43 -19.30
C PRO A 97 8.01 2.49 -18.44
N TRP A 98 7.09 2.12 -17.54
CA TRP A 98 6.33 3.08 -16.73
C TRP A 98 7.13 3.59 -15.53
N THR A 99 6.88 4.84 -15.14
CA THR A 99 7.68 5.61 -14.16
C THR A 99 6.87 6.07 -12.96
N TYR A 100 5.53 5.97 -13.02
CA TYR A 100 4.63 6.32 -11.92
C TYR A 100 3.55 5.27 -11.73
N VAL A 101 3.12 5.08 -10.49
CA VAL A 101 2.01 4.20 -10.11
C VAL A 101 0.99 4.99 -9.31
N SER A 102 -0.28 4.83 -9.67
CA SER A 102 -1.41 5.23 -8.85
C SER A 102 -2.01 3.99 -8.20
N MET A 103 -2.03 4.01 -6.88
CA MET A 103 -2.80 3.08 -6.06
C MET A 103 -4.13 3.75 -5.66
N PRO A 104 -5.28 3.26 -6.15
CA PRO A 104 -6.60 3.78 -5.82
C PRO A 104 -6.89 3.68 -4.33
N THR A 105 -7.62 4.69 -3.89
CA THR A 105 -8.21 4.81 -2.56
C THR A 105 -9.35 3.82 -2.39
N LEU A 106 -9.02 2.60 -1.96
CA LEU A 106 -9.95 1.71 -1.25
C LEU A 106 -9.39 1.37 0.14
N CYS A 107 -8.63 2.29 0.74
CA CYS A 107 -8.95 2.70 2.11
C CYS A 107 -10.32 3.38 1.98
N LEU A 108 -11.41 2.73 2.37
CA LEU A 108 -12.77 3.22 2.14
C LEU A 108 -12.94 4.65 2.68
N ASP A 109 -13.67 5.47 1.93
CA ASP A 109 -13.99 6.90 2.15
C ASP A 109 -12.95 7.94 1.71
N THR A 110 -12.99 8.34 0.44
CA THR A 110 -12.97 9.79 0.10
C THR A 110 -13.41 10.00 -1.35
N PRO A 111 -14.41 10.87 -1.61
CA PRO A 111 -14.74 11.27 -2.96
C PRO A 111 -13.59 12.12 -3.50
N HIS A 112 -13.02 11.74 -4.65
CA HIS A 112 -12.28 12.59 -5.58
C HIS A 112 -11.73 13.92 -5.01
N LYS A 113 -10.79 13.87 -4.05
CA LYS A 113 -10.04 15.07 -3.69
C LYS A 113 -8.97 15.29 -4.76
N SER A 114 -9.29 16.22 -5.65
CA SER A 114 -8.36 16.84 -6.58
C SER A 114 -7.02 17.15 -5.88
N TYR A 115 -5.94 16.95 -6.64
CA TYR A 115 -4.50 17.12 -6.36
C TYR A 115 -4.04 18.26 -5.39
N VAL A 116 -4.91 19.18 -5.00
CA VAL A 116 -4.62 20.37 -4.19
C VAL A 116 -4.38 20.05 -2.70
N ASP A 117 -4.92 18.95 -2.17
CA ASP A 117 -4.79 18.62 -0.72
C ASP A 117 -3.49 17.88 -0.34
N GLN A 118 -2.66 17.44 -1.30
CA GLN A 118 -1.49 16.59 -1.03
C GLN A 118 -0.30 17.30 -0.36
N ARG A 119 -0.37 18.62 -0.12
CA ARG A 119 0.68 19.37 0.61
C ARG A 119 0.70 19.09 2.12
N ALA A 120 -0.33 18.46 2.68
CA ALA A 120 -0.45 18.28 4.13
C ALA A 120 0.23 17.01 4.69
N SER A 121 0.65 16.05 3.86
CA SER A 121 1.18 14.75 4.36
C SER A 121 2.70 14.55 4.21
N TYR A 122 3.47 15.57 3.80
CA TYR A 122 4.94 15.50 3.73
C TYR A 122 5.66 15.89 5.04
N VAL A 123 4.92 16.10 6.14
CA VAL A 123 5.50 16.60 7.39
C VAL A 123 5.21 15.64 8.55
N ASP A 124 5.58 14.36 8.45
CA ASP A 124 5.70 13.52 9.67
C ASP A 124 6.60 12.26 9.49
N TYR A 125 7.74 12.42 8.84
CA TYR A 125 8.82 11.42 8.91
C TYR A 125 10.11 12.11 9.32
N ASN A 126 10.13 12.72 10.50
CA ASN A 126 11.31 13.01 11.32
C ASN A 126 10.84 13.59 12.65
N VAL A 127 10.40 12.73 13.57
CA VAL A 127 10.43 13.04 15.00
C VAL A 127 11.17 11.87 15.66
N GLY A 128 12.44 12.12 15.99
CA GLY A 128 13.17 11.36 17.00
C GLY A 128 12.88 11.93 18.38
#